data_AF-A0A7S2YQC4-F1
#
_entry.id   AF-A0A7S2YQC4-F1
#
_cell.length_a   1.000
_cell.length_b   1.000
_cell.length_c   1.000
_cell.angle_alpha   90.00
_cell.angle_beta   90.00
_cell.angle_gamma   90.00
#
_symmetry.space_group_name_H-M   'P 1'
#
loop_
_entity.id
_entity.type
_entity.pdbx_description
1 polymer ?
#
loop_
_entity_poly.entity_id
_entity_poly.type
_entity_poly.pdbx_seq_one_letter_code
_entity_poly.pdbx_strand_id
1 'polypeptide(L)'
;VSIQSLMQGRDTYVQKAHQAAEKLRRKLQPQWSSRDQVKQKLGSDRWTNNPHPKNDYAALRKQDEGALKVIETAIQQLNELNIPQPLNEDGQYRPRPPSLSPPPASLGGNGQGPPTTQNRYNGQRP
;
A
#
# COMPACT_ATOMS: atom_id res chain seq x y z
N VAL A 1 6.97 30.68 12.87
CA VAL A 1 6.45 29.55 12.05
C VAL A 1 4.94 29.59 12.16
N SER A 2 4.20 29.68 11.05
CA SER A 2 2.73 29.75 11.07
C SER A 2 2.11 28.35 11.00
N ILE A 3 0.91 28.17 11.56
CA ILE A 3 0.16 26.90 11.48
C ILE A 3 0.01 26.46 10.01
N GLN A 4 -0.23 27.42 9.11
CA GLN A 4 -0.30 27.18 7.67
C GLN A 4 1.00 26.62 7.08
N SER A 5 2.17 27.14 7.47
CA SER A 5 3.46 26.60 7.02
C SER A 5 3.72 25.17 7.52
N LEU A 6 3.22 24.81 8.71
CA LEU A 6 3.33 23.44 9.25
C LEU A 6 2.42 22.48 8.49
N MET A 7 1.20 22.92 8.14
CA MET A 7 0.26 22.11 7.34
C MET A 7 0.78 21.85 5.93
N GLN A 8 1.30 22.86 5.24
CA GLN A 8 1.90 22.70 3.90
C GLN A 8 3.12 21.78 3.92
N GLY A 9 3.96 21.89 4.96
CA GLY A 9 5.10 21.00 5.18
C GLY A 9 4.65 19.54 5.33
N ARG A 10 3.68 19.28 6.21
CA ARG A 10 3.07 17.95 6.41
C ARG A 10 2.55 17.37 5.08
N ASP A 11 1.74 18.12 4.34
CA ASP A 11 1.15 17.64 3.08
C ASP A 11 2.22 17.26 2.06
N THR A 12 3.29 18.05 1.98
CA THR A 12 4.45 17.75 1.12
C THR A 12 5.14 16.44 1.52
N TYR A 13 5.35 16.22 2.82
CA TYR A 13 5.95 14.97 3.32
C TYR A 13 5.05 13.75 3.09
N VAL A 14 3.74 13.90 3.30
CA VAL A 14 2.75 12.85 3.02
C VAL A 14 2.76 12.48 1.55
N GLN A 15 2.75 13.46 0.64
CA GLN A 15 2.83 13.21 -0.81
C GLN A 15 4.11 12.47 -1.20
N LYS A 16 5.27 12.90 -0.69
CA LYS A 16 6.55 12.24 -0.95
C LYS A 16 6.59 10.82 -0.42
N ALA A 17 6.05 10.59 0.78
CA ALA A 17 5.95 9.27 1.39
C ALA A 17 5.06 8.34 0.55
N HIS A 18 3.91 8.82 0.07
CA HIS A 18 3.05 8.04 -0.84
C HIS A 18 3.77 7.66 -2.13
N GLN A 19 4.51 8.59 -2.75
CA GLN A 19 5.27 8.29 -3.97
C GLN A 19 6.35 7.22 -3.71
N ALA A 20 7.03 7.26 -2.57
CA ALA A 20 8.01 6.26 -2.19
C ALA A 20 7.38 4.89 -1.94
N ALA A 21 6.24 4.84 -1.22
CA ALA A 21 5.47 3.62 -1.00
C ALA A 21 5.03 2.99 -2.33
N GLU A 22 4.51 3.77 -3.27
CA GLU A 22 4.10 3.28 -4.58
C GLU A 22 5.26 2.73 -5.42
N LYS A 23 6.45 3.34 -5.34
CA LYS A 23 7.65 2.80 -5.99
C LYS A 23 8.02 1.42 -5.44
N LEU A 24 8.02 1.26 -4.11
CA LEU A 24 8.31 -0.02 -3.47
C LEU A 24 7.23 -1.08 -3.79
N ARG A 25 5.96 -0.69 -3.78
CA ARG A 25 4.84 -1.58 -4.16
C ARG A 25 5.00 -2.09 -5.58
N ARG A 26 5.32 -1.22 -6.54
CA ARG A 26 5.58 -1.63 -7.94
C ARG A 26 6.73 -2.62 -8.06
N LYS A 27 7.77 -2.48 -7.24
CA LYS A 27 8.92 -3.41 -7.21
C LYS A 27 8.59 -4.75 -6.55
N LEU A 28 7.78 -4.74 -5.47
CA LEU A 28 7.43 -5.92 -4.69
C LEU A 28 6.29 -6.74 -5.32
N GLN A 29 5.37 -6.09 -6.02
CA GLN A 29 4.19 -6.72 -6.62
C GLN A 29 4.49 -7.93 -7.52
N PRO A 30 5.41 -7.87 -8.50
CA PRO A 30 5.73 -9.04 -9.31
C PRO A 30 6.35 -10.18 -8.48
N GLN A 31 7.10 -9.85 -7.42
CA GLN A 31 7.72 -10.85 -6.54
C GLN A 31 6.69 -11.59 -5.69
N TRP A 32 5.71 -10.85 -5.15
CA TRP A 32 4.59 -11.45 -4.43
C TRP A 32 3.76 -12.34 -5.35
N SER A 33 3.36 -11.85 -6.53
CA SER A 33 2.60 -12.65 -7.50
C SER A 33 3.32 -13.93 -7.91
N SER A 34 4.63 -13.86 -8.18
CA SER A 34 5.43 -15.03 -8.53
C SER A 34 5.47 -16.05 -7.37
N ARG A 35 5.68 -15.57 -6.14
CA ARG A 35 5.69 -16.42 -4.94
C ARG A 35 4.34 -17.12 -4.73
N ASP A 36 3.25 -16.39 -4.91
CA ASP A 36 1.90 -16.92 -4.73
C ASP A 36 1.57 -17.99 -5.77
N GLN A 37 1.99 -17.78 -7.03
CA GLN A 37 1.88 -18.80 -8.07
C GLN A 37 2.69 -20.06 -7.72
N VAL A 38 3.92 -19.91 -7.20
CA VAL A 38 4.73 -21.05 -6.77
C VAL A 38 4.08 -21.76 -5.58
N LYS A 39 3.58 -21.02 -4.59
CA LYS A 39 2.86 -21.57 -3.43
C LYS A 39 1.63 -22.36 -3.86
N GLN A 40 0.84 -21.83 -4.80
CA GLN A 40 -0.31 -22.52 -5.37
C GLN A 40 0.08 -23.82 -6.07
N LYS A 41 1.17 -23.81 -6.85
CA LYS A 41 1.68 -25.00 -7.56
C LYS A 41 2.24 -26.07 -6.61
N LEU A 42 2.93 -25.67 -5.54
CA LEU A 42 3.50 -26.60 -4.56
C LEU A 42 2.44 -27.18 -3.62
N GLY A 43 1.36 -26.45 -3.35
CA GLY A 43 0.43 -26.74 -2.28
C GLY A 43 0.95 -26.27 -0.90
N SER A 44 0.04 -26.05 0.05
CA SER A 44 0.37 -25.48 1.37
C SER A 44 1.37 -26.32 2.15
N ASP A 45 1.24 -27.65 2.12
CA ASP A 45 2.07 -28.57 2.91
C ASP A 45 3.51 -28.60 2.42
N ARG A 46 3.73 -28.69 1.10
CA ARG A 46 5.09 -28.67 0.54
C ARG A 46 5.71 -27.29 0.56
N TRP A 47 4.90 -26.23 0.45
CA TRP A 47 5.38 -24.85 0.60
C TRP A 47 5.95 -24.61 2.00
N THR A 48 5.26 -25.10 3.03
CA THR A 48 5.64 -24.89 4.44
C THR A 48 6.80 -25.80 4.86
N ASN A 49 6.81 -27.05 4.38
CA ASN A 49 7.84 -28.03 4.70
C ASN A 49 8.89 -28.20 3.58
N ASN A 50 9.17 -27.16 2.80
CA ASN A 50 10.11 -27.25 1.70
C ASN A 50 11.54 -27.48 2.24
N PRO A 51 12.17 -28.64 1.97
CA PRO A 51 13.53 -28.93 2.46
C PRO A 51 14.60 -28.05 1.80
N HIS A 52 14.31 -27.44 0.65
CA HIS A 52 15.25 -26.60 -0.11
C HIS A 52 14.58 -25.28 -0.55
N PRO A 53 14.36 -24.33 0.36
CA PRO A 53 13.81 -23.03 0.01
C PRO A 53 14.80 -22.25 -0.86
N LYS A 54 14.32 -21.75 -1.99
CA LYS A 54 15.09 -20.86 -2.84
C LYS A 54 15.07 -19.45 -2.22
N ASN A 55 16.20 -19.06 -1.64
CA ASN A 55 16.36 -17.79 -0.90
C ASN A 55 16.80 -16.62 -1.80
N ASP A 56 16.77 -16.81 -3.11
CA ASP A 56 17.14 -15.78 -4.08
C ASP A 56 16.36 -14.49 -3.81
N TYR A 57 17.10 -13.41 -3.61
CA TYR A 57 16.57 -12.07 -3.32
C TYR A 57 15.70 -11.98 -2.05
N ALA A 58 15.70 -13.00 -1.18
CA ALA A 58 14.91 -12.98 0.06
C ALA A 58 15.32 -11.84 0.99
N ALA A 59 16.63 -11.58 1.10
CA ALA A 59 17.16 -10.46 1.89
C ALA A 59 16.75 -9.10 1.30
N LEU A 60 16.87 -8.93 -0.02
CA LEU A 60 16.50 -7.69 -0.71
C LEU A 60 14.99 -7.42 -0.58
N ARG A 61 14.16 -8.47 -0.74
CA ARG A 61 12.71 -8.37 -0.54
C ARG A 61 12.37 -8.00 0.89
N LYS A 62 12.99 -8.65 1.88
CA LYS A 62 12.80 -8.33 3.30
C LYS A 62 13.14 -6.87 3.59
N GLN A 63 14.21 -6.36 2.99
CA GLN A 63 14.59 -4.95 3.10
C GLN A 63 13.54 -4.02 2.46
N ASP A 64 13.10 -4.31 1.24
CA ASP A 64 12.08 -3.53 0.54
C ASP A 64 10.72 -3.54 1.28
N GLU A 65 10.30 -4.70 1.80
CA GLU A 65 9.08 -4.87 2.62
C GLU A 65 9.19 -4.09 3.93
N GLY A 66 10.35 -4.17 4.59
CA GLY A 66 10.63 -3.38 5.79
C GLY A 66 10.57 -1.87 5.53
N ALA A 67 11.15 -1.42 4.43
CA ALA A 67 11.09 -0.02 4.02
C ALA A 67 9.66 0.44 3.71
N LEU A 68 8.86 -0.40 3.04
CA LEU A 68 7.45 -0.12 2.76
C LEU A 68 6.66 0.06 4.06
N LYS A 69 6.84 -0.86 5.01
CA LYS A 69 6.18 -0.81 6.32
C LYS A 69 6.52 0.45 7.12
N VAL A 70 7.79 0.86 7.10
CA VAL A 70 8.23 2.10 7.76
C VAL A 70 7.58 3.32 7.13
N ILE A 71 7.53 3.39 5.80
CA ILE A 71 6.90 4.50 5.07
C ILE A 71 5.39 4.55 5.33
N GLU A 72 4.71 3.41 5.33
CA GLU A 72 3.27 3.33 5.62
C GLU A 72 2.97 3.75 7.06
N THR A 73 3.80 3.33 8.02
CA THR A 73 3.71 3.78 9.42
C THR A 73 3.93 5.29 9.53
N ALA A 74 4.92 5.84 8.82
CA ALA A 74 5.18 7.28 8.82
C ALA A 74 4.01 8.08 8.21
N ILE A 75 3.37 7.58 7.14
CA ILE A 75 2.16 8.19 6.58
C ILE A 75 1.03 8.18 7.61
N GLN A 76 0.85 7.07 8.32
CA GLN A 76 -0.17 6.96 9.36
C GLN A 76 0.08 7.96 10.50
N GLN A 77 1.30 8.03 11.01
CA GLN A 77 1.68 9.00 12.05
C GLN A 77 1.49 10.45 11.59
N LEU A 78 1.90 10.78 10.35
CA LEU A 78 1.66 12.10 9.77
C LEU A 78 0.16 12.39 9.58
N ASN A 79 -0.68 11.37 9.43
CA ASN A 79 -2.12 11.52 9.35
C ASN A 79 -2.78 11.70 10.72
N GLU A 80 -2.27 11.03 11.75
CA GLU A 80 -2.72 11.13 13.14
C GLU A 80 -2.30 12.44 13.81
N LEU A 81 -1.21 13.08 13.35
CA LEU A 81 -0.81 14.45 13.71
C LEU A 81 -1.80 15.51 13.19
N ASN A 82 -3.08 15.19 13.11
CA ASN A 82 -4.15 16.03 12.62
C ASN A 82 -4.30 17.26 13.55
N ILE A 83 -3.54 18.31 13.24
CA ILE A 83 -3.69 19.63 13.84
C ILE A 83 -5.13 20.06 13.54
N PRO A 84 -5.98 20.31 14.56
CA PRO A 84 -7.33 20.81 14.32
C PRO A 84 -7.22 22.05 13.45
N GLN A 85 -7.94 22.05 12.33
CA GLN A 85 -7.98 23.24 11.47
C GLN A 85 -8.43 24.41 12.36
N PRO A 86 -7.83 25.60 12.21
CA PRO A 86 -8.39 26.78 12.86
C PRO A 86 -9.86 26.86 12.45
N LEU A 87 -10.75 26.85 13.45
CA LEU A 87 -12.17 27.11 13.24
C LEU A 87 -12.28 28.39 12.41
N ASN A 88 -13.01 28.32 11.29
CA ASN A 88 -13.50 29.54 10.67
C ASN A 88 -14.32 30.30 11.74
N GLU A 89 -14.38 31.63 11.66
CA GLU A 89 -15.12 32.47 12.63
C GLU A 89 -16.60 32.04 12.80
N ASP A 90 -17.13 31.26 11.86
CA ASP A 90 -18.48 30.69 11.85
C ASP A 90 -18.66 29.33 12.57
N GLY A 91 -17.62 28.78 13.20
CA GLY A 91 -17.74 27.57 14.04
C GLY A 91 -18.01 26.25 13.28
N GLN A 92 -17.97 26.24 11.95
CA GLN A 92 -18.27 25.04 11.15
C GLN A 92 -17.03 24.20 10.81
N TYR A 93 -17.06 22.93 11.19
CA TYR A 93 -16.13 21.91 10.72
C TYR A 93 -16.30 21.71 9.22
N ARG A 94 -15.27 21.99 8.43
CA ARG A 94 -15.25 21.55 7.04
C ARG A 94 -14.74 20.10 7.01
N PRO A 95 -15.58 19.09 6.69
CA PRO A 95 -15.06 17.75 6.46
C PRO A 95 -14.04 17.83 5.33
N ARG A 96 -12.87 17.23 5.56
CA ARG A 96 -11.83 17.06 4.53
C ARG A 96 -12.51 16.42 3.31
N PRO A 97 -12.42 16.99 2.10
CA PRO A 97 -12.90 16.30 0.93
C PRO A 97 -12.20 14.94 0.89
N PRO A 98 -12.93 13.83 0.63
CA PRO A 98 -12.32 12.51 0.57
C PRO A 98 -11.11 12.62 -0.34
N SER A 99 -9.93 12.24 0.19
CA SER A 99 -8.71 12.22 -0.60
C SER A 99 -9.04 11.52 -1.91
N LEU A 100 -8.72 12.14 -3.04
CA LEU A 100 -8.84 11.55 -4.36
C LEU A 100 -8.09 10.21 -4.35
N SER A 101 -8.80 9.16 -3.95
CA SER A 101 -8.51 7.81 -4.40
C SER A 101 -8.51 7.92 -5.92
N PRO A 102 -7.43 7.53 -6.62
CA PRO A 102 -7.50 7.44 -8.06
C PRO A 102 -8.73 6.57 -8.39
N PRO A 103 -9.60 6.99 -9.33
CA PRO A 103 -10.74 6.17 -9.70
C PRO A 103 -10.23 4.78 -10.08
N PRO A 104 -10.93 3.70 -9.69
CA PRO A 104 -10.61 2.38 -10.23
C PRO A 104 -10.63 2.52 -11.76
N ALA A 105 -9.53 2.14 -12.39
CA ALA A 105 -9.41 2.15 -13.85
C ALA A 105 -10.60 1.39 -14.44
N SER A 106 -11.51 2.14 -15.05
CA SER A 106 -12.67 1.61 -15.77
C SER A 106 -12.17 0.90 -17.03
N LEU A 107 -11.88 -0.39 -16.90
CA LEU A 107 -11.75 -1.32 -18.02
C LEU A 107 -13.08 -2.07 -18.17
N GLY A 108 -14.06 -1.42 -18.81
CA GLY A 108 -15.08 -2.14 -19.58
C GLY A 108 -14.55 -2.30 -21.00
N GLY A 109 -14.59 -3.43 -21.68
CA GLY A 109 -15.26 -4.70 -21.44
C GLY A 109 -15.77 -5.19 -22.80
N ASN A 110 -15.27 -6.32 -23.28
CA ASN A 110 -15.98 -7.22 -24.22
C ASN A 110 -15.19 -8.54 -24.38
N GLY A 111 -15.86 -9.67 -24.10
CA GLY A 111 -15.43 -11.00 -24.59
C GLY A 111 -15.30 -12.15 -23.56
N GLN A 112 -16.43 -12.73 -23.16
CA GLN A 112 -16.73 -14.18 -22.97
C GLN A 112 -15.72 -15.19 -22.35
N GLY A 113 -16.05 -15.68 -21.13
CA GLY A 113 -15.87 -17.06 -20.57
C GLY A 113 -14.48 -17.54 -20.05
N PRO A 114 -14.34 -18.62 -19.23
CA PRO A 114 -15.27 -19.36 -18.32
C PRO A 114 -14.79 -19.31 -16.82
N PRO A 115 -15.37 -20.03 -15.84
CA PRO A 115 -15.28 -19.70 -14.42
C PRO A 115 -14.09 -20.37 -13.69
N THR A 116 -13.26 -19.57 -13.03
CA THR A 116 -12.58 -19.92 -11.75
C THR A 116 -11.81 -18.69 -11.27
N THR A 117 -12.38 -17.94 -10.31
CA THR A 117 -11.63 -16.90 -9.59
C THR A 117 -11.92 -16.99 -8.10
N GLN A 118 -11.49 -18.11 -7.50
CA GLN A 118 -11.19 -18.14 -6.07
C GLN A 118 -9.69 -18.02 -5.89
N ASN A 119 -9.22 -16.78 -5.92
CA ASN A 119 -8.15 -16.34 -5.03
C ASN A 119 -8.29 -14.82 -4.87
N ARG A 120 -9.39 -14.41 -4.24
CA ARG A 120 -9.50 -13.08 -3.65
C ARG A 120 -8.44 -13.01 -2.54
N TYR A 121 -7.35 -12.35 -2.88
CA TYR A 121 -6.21 -12.11 -2.02
C TYR A 121 -6.68 -11.42 -0.74
N ASN A 122 -6.45 -12.07 0.40
CA ASN A 122 -6.88 -11.59 1.71
C ASN A 122 -5.82 -10.64 2.29
N GLY A 123 -5.64 -9.48 1.65
CA GLY A 123 -5.22 -8.17 2.20
C GLY A 123 -4.00 -8.01 3.13
N GLN A 124 -3.40 -9.05 3.70
CA GLN A 124 -2.35 -8.93 4.71
C GLN A 124 -0.98 -9.19 4.06
N ARG A 125 -0.49 -8.14 3.42
CA ARG A 125 0.95 -7.90 3.27
C ARG A 125 1.46 -7.26 4.58
N PRO A 126 2.75 -7.40 4.93
CA PRO A 126 3.27 -7.08 6.27
C PRO A 126 3.05 -5.62 6.72
#